data_AF-A0A965VWI7-F1
#
_entry.id   AF-A0A965VWI7-F1
#
_cell.length_a   1.000
_cell.length_b   1.000
_cell.length_c   1.000
_cell.angle_alpha   90.00
_cell.angle_beta   90.00
_cell.angle_gamma   90.00
#
_symmetry.space_group_name_H-M   'P 1'
#
loop_
_entity.id
_entity.type
_entity.pdbx_description
1 polymer ?
#
loop_
_entity_poly.entity_id
_entity_poly.type
_entity_poly.pdbx_seq_one_letter_code
_entity_poly.pdbx_strand_id
1 'polypeptide(L)'
;VSTWKTDNTSTGSSASNQITLPLESTGTYDFTVDWGDGTQNTITSGTDANRTHTYATAGTYTVTINGTITGFRFNNTGDRQKITNISKFGPLRLGNNGSYFYGASNLTITATDSLDLTGTTSLASAFRNCTGLSNAPSMKLWDVSNVTDMSAMFSGARTFNEDITSWNVGAVTTMSMMFDNGCGNPAQMPGFVCNNAGTSSSFNQNIGNWNVANVTSMSYMFYGNRVFNQNIGNWNVSKVTSIAAMFLYASAFNQGIGQWDVSNVTDMTYTFMGTSAFNQNIENWNVSKVTSFMSAFANASAFNQDISKWNVTSGTSVWHMLNGATAFSRSNYDALLLGWSAQNVKTGLSFHAGSAKYSQSAAVLAARATLTNATASGGKG
;
A
#
# COMPACT_ATOMS: atom_id res chain seq x y z
N VAL A 1 17.55 12.00 19.44
CA VAL A 1 16.77 12.76 20.45
C VAL A 1 15.29 12.53 20.18
N SER A 2 14.54 12.14 21.19
CA SER A 2 13.11 11.78 21.06
C SER A 2 12.31 12.17 22.29
N THR A 3 11.04 12.49 22.11
CA THR A 3 10.09 12.77 23.19
C THR A 3 9.23 11.55 23.46
N TRP A 4 9.07 11.23 24.74
CA TRP A 4 8.29 10.09 25.20
C TRP A 4 7.31 10.51 26.30
N LYS A 5 6.08 10.01 26.23
CA LYS A 5 5.02 10.23 27.22
C LYS A 5 4.72 8.91 27.93
N THR A 6 5.15 8.77 29.19
CA THR A 6 5.21 7.48 29.90
C THR A 6 3.84 6.89 30.17
N ASP A 7 2.83 7.74 30.37
CA ASP A 7 1.44 7.40 30.67
C ASP A 7 0.60 7.01 29.44
N ASN A 8 1.16 7.10 28.23
CA ASN A 8 0.55 6.53 27.01
C ASN A 8 0.72 5.00 27.00
N THR A 9 0.07 4.31 27.93
CA THR A 9 0.15 2.85 28.05
C THR A 9 -0.71 2.15 26.99
N SER A 10 -0.32 0.94 26.64
CA SER A 10 -1.08 0.05 25.75
C SER A 10 -0.78 -1.41 26.09
N THR A 11 -1.54 -2.35 25.55
CA THR A 11 -1.27 -3.78 25.76
C THR A 11 0.19 -4.10 25.40
N GLY A 12 0.91 -4.68 26.37
CA GLY A 12 2.33 -5.05 26.24
C GLY A 12 3.34 -3.92 26.47
N SER A 13 2.91 -2.70 26.81
CA SER A 13 3.82 -1.62 27.21
C SER A 13 4.34 -1.80 28.64
N SER A 14 5.46 -1.16 28.96
CA SER A 14 5.95 -1.00 30.33
C SER A 14 5.00 -0.13 31.19
N ALA A 15 5.26 -0.03 32.49
CA ALA A 15 4.41 0.71 33.43
C ALA A 15 4.24 2.20 33.06
N SER A 16 3.23 2.88 33.60
CA SER A 16 2.88 4.28 33.26
C SER A 16 3.94 5.32 33.63
N ASN A 17 4.94 4.94 34.42
CA ASN A 17 6.12 5.74 34.76
C ASN A 17 7.42 5.11 34.22
N GLN A 18 7.33 4.27 33.20
CA GLN A 18 8.49 3.61 32.60
C GLN A 18 8.60 3.89 31.10
N ILE A 19 9.83 3.79 30.59
CA ILE A 19 10.15 3.67 29.16
C ILE A 19 11.06 2.47 28.98
N THR A 20 10.78 1.66 27.98
CA THR A 20 11.61 0.56 27.49
C THR A 20 11.97 0.81 26.04
N LEU A 21 13.26 0.94 25.75
CA LEU A 21 13.75 1.08 24.38
C LEU A 21 13.52 -0.24 23.60
N PRO A 22 12.98 -0.19 22.36
CA PRO A 22 12.67 -1.37 21.56
C PRO A 22 13.92 -1.90 20.84
N LEU A 23 14.91 -2.32 21.61
CA LEU A 23 16.18 -2.84 21.07
C LEU A 23 16.01 -4.30 20.65
N GLU A 24 16.53 -4.63 19.47
CA GLU A 24 16.59 -6.00 18.94
C GLU A 24 17.70 -6.80 19.63
N SER A 25 17.49 -8.10 19.87
CA SER A 25 18.50 -8.94 20.52
C SER A 25 19.78 -9.11 19.68
N THR A 26 19.69 -8.96 18.36
CA THR A 26 20.81 -9.09 17.41
C THR A 26 21.42 -7.75 17.02
N GLY A 27 20.98 -6.65 17.63
CA GLY A 27 21.51 -5.32 17.32
C GLY A 27 22.93 -5.11 17.84
N THR A 28 23.56 -4.02 17.41
CA THR A 28 24.88 -3.60 17.88
C THR A 28 24.72 -2.31 18.68
N TYR A 29 25.17 -2.35 19.93
CA TYR A 29 24.94 -1.29 20.90
C TYR A 29 26.23 -0.96 21.64
N ASP A 30 26.53 0.33 21.68
CA ASP A 30 27.53 0.92 22.56
C ASP A 30 27.16 2.39 22.71
N PHE A 31 26.15 2.65 23.54
CA PHE A 31 25.58 3.98 23.69
C PHE A 31 25.24 4.31 25.13
N THR A 32 25.23 5.60 25.43
CA THR A 32 24.67 6.17 26.65
C THR A 32 23.31 6.76 26.34
N VAL A 33 22.32 6.45 27.18
CA VAL A 33 21.00 7.07 27.16
C VAL A 33 20.86 8.01 28.35
N ASP A 34 20.50 9.26 28.05
CA ASP A 34 20.01 10.24 29.01
C ASP A 34 18.48 10.21 28.98
N TRP A 35 17.88 9.91 30.12
CA TRP A 35 16.44 9.72 30.25
C TRP A 35 15.66 11.03 30.43
N GLY A 36 16.35 12.16 30.55
CA GLY A 36 15.74 13.48 30.68
C GLY A 36 15.27 13.83 32.10
N ASP A 37 15.64 13.02 33.10
CA ASP A 37 15.37 13.25 34.53
C ASP A 37 16.66 13.38 35.36
N GLY A 38 17.80 13.57 34.69
CA GLY A 38 19.13 13.64 35.30
C GLY A 38 19.81 12.28 35.48
N THR A 39 19.14 11.18 35.12
CA THR A 39 19.73 9.84 35.13
C THR A 39 20.22 9.43 33.75
N GLN A 40 21.29 8.63 33.72
CA GLN A 40 21.85 8.08 32.50
C GLN A 40 22.24 6.61 32.69
N ASN A 41 22.17 5.83 31.62
CA ASN A 41 22.65 4.45 31.59
C ASN A 41 23.48 4.18 30.33
N THR A 42 24.44 3.26 30.45
CA THR A 42 25.15 2.70 29.29
C THR A 42 24.49 1.39 28.88
N ILE A 43 24.28 1.22 27.58
CA ILE A 43 23.67 0.04 26.98
C ILE A 43 24.64 -0.58 26.00
N THR A 44 24.93 -1.87 26.21
CA THR A 44 25.87 -2.64 25.36
C THR A 44 25.24 -3.88 24.73
N SER A 45 23.96 -4.16 25.04
CA SER A 45 23.21 -5.30 24.51
C SER A 45 21.72 -4.97 24.36
N GLY A 46 21.06 -5.58 23.38
CA GLY A 46 19.61 -5.42 23.17
C GLY A 46 18.76 -6.04 24.28
N THR A 47 19.35 -6.91 25.10
CA THR A 47 18.73 -7.53 26.27
C THR A 47 19.19 -6.93 27.60
N ASP A 48 19.93 -5.81 27.57
CA ASP A 48 20.38 -5.11 28.77
C ASP A 48 19.17 -4.68 29.61
N ALA A 49 19.20 -4.99 30.91
CA ALA A 49 18.11 -4.62 31.82
C ALA A 49 17.93 -3.10 31.93
N ASN A 50 19.01 -2.34 31.72
CA ASN A 50 18.99 -0.87 31.78
C ASN A 50 18.29 -0.23 30.57
N ARG A 51 17.86 -1.01 29.55
CA ARG A 51 17.05 -0.48 28.45
C ARG A 51 15.64 -0.06 28.90
N THR A 52 15.24 -0.47 30.11
CA THR A 52 14.02 -0.05 30.79
C THR A 52 14.37 0.90 31.94
N HIS A 53 13.80 2.10 31.91
CA HIS A 53 13.96 3.10 32.97
C HIS A 53 12.66 3.35 33.70
N THR A 54 12.75 3.63 35.01
CA THR A 54 11.61 3.94 35.88
C THR A 54 11.74 5.35 36.44
N TYR A 55 10.83 6.22 36.03
CA TYR A 55 10.72 7.59 36.51
C TYR A 55 10.01 7.66 37.86
N ALA A 56 10.37 8.65 38.67
CA ALA A 56 9.69 8.92 39.95
C ALA A 56 8.22 9.34 39.78
N THR A 57 7.88 9.96 38.65
CA THR A 57 6.51 10.38 38.32
C THR A 57 6.25 10.07 36.84
N ALA A 58 5.01 9.78 36.48
CA ALA A 58 4.65 9.68 35.07
C ALA A 58 4.69 11.07 34.43
N GLY A 59 5.12 11.15 33.17
CA GLY A 59 5.30 12.44 32.52
C GLY A 59 5.78 12.35 31.09
N THR A 60 6.11 13.52 30.55
CA THR A 60 6.74 13.64 29.24
C THR A 60 8.22 13.94 29.42
N TYR A 61 9.07 13.13 28.79
CA TYR A 61 10.51 13.18 28.93
C TYR A 61 11.19 13.27 27.57
N THR A 62 12.32 13.97 27.54
CA THR A 62 13.21 13.99 26.38
C THR A 62 14.30 12.96 26.59
N VAL A 63 14.31 11.92 25.77
CA VAL A 63 15.31 10.85 25.78
C VAL A 63 16.37 11.14 24.72
N THR A 64 17.63 11.18 25.13
CA THR A 64 18.78 11.45 24.26
C THR A 64 19.72 10.26 24.27
N ILE A 65 20.08 9.76 23.08
CA ILE A 65 20.99 8.64 22.90
C ILE A 65 22.25 9.14 22.18
N ASN A 66 23.42 8.81 22.73
CA ASN A 66 24.73 9.12 22.15
C ASN A 66 25.56 7.85 22.06
N GLY A 67 26.16 7.57 20.90
CA GLY A 67 26.93 6.35 20.65
C GLY A 67 26.31 5.50 19.54
N THR A 68 26.60 4.21 19.54
CA THR A 68 26.17 3.26 18.50
C THR A 68 24.83 2.64 18.86
N ILE A 69 23.82 2.82 18.01
CA ILE A 69 22.51 2.16 18.14
C ILE A 69 22.03 1.60 16.79
N THR A 70 22.32 0.32 16.57
CA THR A 70 21.85 -0.43 15.40
C THR A 70 20.87 -1.52 15.85
N GLY A 71 19.62 -1.46 15.39
CA GLY A 71 18.57 -2.40 15.78
C GLY A 71 17.53 -1.77 16.70
N PHE A 72 16.55 -1.08 16.12
CA PHE A 72 15.44 -0.42 16.82
C PHE A 72 14.12 -0.83 16.18
N ARG A 73 13.29 -1.61 16.91
CA ARG A 73 12.11 -2.24 16.32
C ARG A 73 10.99 -2.50 17.31
N PHE A 74 9.89 -1.77 17.18
CA PHE A 74 8.68 -2.00 17.98
C PHE A 74 7.89 -3.23 17.54
N ASN A 75 7.75 -3.45 16.22
CA ASN A 75 6.94 -4.53 15.67
C ASN A 75 5.51 -4.61 16.25
N ASN A 76 4.85 -3.46 16.44
CA ASN A 76 3.55 -3.34 17.08
C ASN A 76 3.47 -3.89 18.53
N THR A 77 4.58 -3.86 19.26
CA THR A 77 4.66 -4.27 20.67
C THR A 77 5.32 -3.19 21.54
N GLY A 78 5.41 -3.43 22.85
CA GLY A 78 6.14 -2.57 23.78
C GLY A 78 5.62 -1.14 23.83
N ASP A 79 6.55 -0.21 24.02
CA ASP A 79 6.28 1.20 24.30
C ASP A 79 6.02 2.06 23.05
N ARG A 80 5.54 1.45 21.96
CA ARG A 80 5.28 2.14 20.68
C ARG A 80 4.35 3.35 20.79
N GLN A 81 3.43 3.34 21.77
CA GLN A 81 2.50 4.45 22.00
C GLN A 81 3.11 5.59 22.81
N LYS A 82 4.23 5.32 23.49
CA LYS A 82 4.91 6.27 24.37
C LYS A 82 5.83 7.20 23.60
N ILE A 83 6.45 6.77 22.50
CA ILE A 83 7.22 7.67 21.63
C ILE A 83 6.26 8.60 20.86
N THR A 84 6.39 9.91 21.08
CA THR A 84 5.49 10.92 20.48
C THR A 84 6.20 11.81 19.47
N ASN A 85 7.52 11.96 19.59
CA ASN A 85 8.30 12.76 18.64
C ASN A 85 9.73 12.24 18.48
N ILE A 86 10.26 12.30 17.25
CA ILE A 86 11.70 12.24 16.98
C ILE A 86 12.14 13.60 16.46
N SER A 87 12.96 14.29 17.24
CA SER A 87 13.47 15.64 16.92
C SER A 87 14.89 15.60 16.36
N LYS A 88 15.61 14.50 16.53
CA LYS A 88 16.87 14.18 15.83
C LYS A 88 17.05 12.68 15.69
N PHE A 89 17.35 12.17 14.50
CA PHE A 89 17.68 10.75 14.31
C PHE A 89 19.06 10.40 14.85
N GLY A 90 20.05 11.26 14.61
CA GLY A 90 21.42 11.09 15.07
C GLY A 90 22.00 9.75 14.61
N PRO A 91 22.61 8.95 15.51
CA PRO A 91 23.31 7.73 15.15
C PRO A 91 22.40 6.52 14.91
N LEU A 92 21.07 6.71 14.88
CA LEU A 92 20.13 5.60 14.73
C LEU A 92 20.29 4.91 13.38
N ARG A 93 20.60 3.62 13.44
CA ARG A 93 20.56 2.70 12.30
C ARG A 93 19.53 1.62 12.56
N LEU A 94 18.72 1.32 11.55
CA LEU A 94 17.60 0.41 11.70
C LEU A 94 18.03 -1.07 11.66
N GLY A 95 18.41 -1.56 10.48
CA GLY A 95 18.64 -2.98 10.22
C GLY A 95 17.85 -3.41 8.98
N ASN A 96 17.40 -4.68 8.93
CA ASN A 96 16.67 -5.25 7.78
C ASN A 96 15.42 -6.06 8.15
N ASN A 97 14.97 -5.98 9.42
CA ASN A 97 13.85 -6.76 9.93
C ASN A 97 12.47 -6.09 9.73
N GLY A 98 12.43 -4.89 9.16
CA GLY A 98 11.21 -4.11 8.97
C GLY A 98 10.50 -3.76 10.29
N SER A 99 9.29 -3.23 10.19
CA SER A 99 8.39 -2.95 11.32
C SER A 99 9.01 -2.08 12.44
N TYR A 100 9.92 -1.16 12.08
CA TYR A 100 10.73 -0.40 13.02
C TYR A 100 9.89 0.48 13.96
N PHE A 101 9.01 1.30 13.39
CA PHE A 101 8.05 2.16 14.09
C PHE A 101 6.61 1.63 14.00
N TYR A 102 6.42 0.38 13.58
CA TYR A 102 5.09 -0.21 13.39
C TYR A 102 4.22 -0.04 14.65
N GLY A 103 3.11 0.68 14.47
CA GLY A 103 2.07 0.88 15.48
C GLY A 103 2.35 2.05 16.42
N ALA A 104 3.39 2.84 16.17
CA ALA A 104 3.65 4.09 16.89
C ALA A 104 2.67 5.19 16.43
N SER A 105 1.40 5.07 16.81
CA SER A 105 0.32 5.94 16.32
C SER A 105 0.39 7.37 16.82
N ASN A 106 1.13 7.64 17.90
CA ASN A 106 1.33 8.99 18.44
C ASN A 106 2.60 9.67 17.88
N LEU A 107 3.34 8.99 17.00
CA LEU A 107 4.63 9.47 16.51
C LEU A 107 4.47 10.62 15.51
N THR A 108 5.18 11.70 15.78
CA THR A 108 5.52 12.76 14.83
C THR A 108 7.04 12.80 14.62
N ILE A 109 7.51 13.37 13.51
CA ILE A 109 8.94 13.58 13.27
C ILE A 109 9.16 15.06 13.01
N THR A 110 9.95 15.72 13.85
CA THR A 110 10.39 17.12 13.65
C THR A 110 11.89 17.21 13.34
N ALA A 111 12.56 16.05 13.27
CA ALA A 111 13.95 15.92 12.86
C ALA A 111 14.21 16.64 11.54
N THR A 112 15.36 17.31 11.48
CA THR A 112 15.89 17.98 10.29
C THR A 112 17.12 17.28 9.73
N ASP A 113 17.71 16.35 10.49
CA ASP A 113 18.75 15.43 10.05
C ASP A 113 18.13 14.20 9.36
N SER A 114 18.90 13.58 8.46
CA SER A 114 18.50 12.33 7.83
C SER A 114 18.64 11.17 8.80
N LEU A 115 17.73 10.20 8.70
CA LEU A 115 17.96 8.87 9.26
C LEU A 115 19.11 8.18 8.49
N ASP A 116 20.04 7.56 9.21
CA ASP A 116 21.11 6.78 8.59
C ASP A 116 20.58 5.40 8.15
N LEU A 117 20.41 5.26 6.83
CA LEU A 117 19.95 4.04 6.18
C LEU A 117 21.10 3.18 5.63
N THR A 118 22.36 3.47 5.99
CA THR A 118 23.51 2.68 5.55
C THR A 118 23.34 1.21 5.92
N GLY A 119 23.31 0.33 4.92
CA GLY A 119 23.10 -1.11 5.09
C GLY A 119 21.63 -1.56 5.26
N THR A 120 20.68 -0.62 5.23
CA THR A 120 19.24 -0.91 5.23
C THR A 120 18.76 -1.16 3.81
N THR A 121 18.31 -2.37 3.52
CA THR A 121 17.69 -2.80 2.27
C THR A 121 16.19 -3.02 2.40
N SER A 122 15.63 -3.11 3.61
CA SER A 122 14.18 -3.23 3.82
C SER A 122 13.64 -2.18 4.77
N LEU A 123 12.66 -1.43 4.27
CA LEU A 123 11.78 -0.53 5.03
C LEU A 123 10.35 -1.11 5.16
N ALA A 124 10.22 -2.43 4.99
CA ALA A 124 8.94 -3.10 5.07
C ALA A 124 8.22 -2.77 6.39
N SER A 125 6.98 -2.29 6.31
CA SER A 125 6.15 -1.90 7.46
C SER A 125 6.78 -0.88 8.42
N ALA A 126 7.81 -0.13 8.01
CA ALA A 126 8.58 0.74 8.91
C ALA A 126 7.70 1.73 9.70
N PHE A 127 6.69 2.32 9.05
CA PHE A 127 5.73 3.26 9.64
C PHE A 127 4.28 2.77 9.53
N ARG A 128 4.10 1.44 9.45
CA ARG A 128 2.76 0.85 9.41
C ARG A 128 1.96 1.31 10.65
N ASN A 129 0.69 1.63 10.47
CA ASN A 129 -0.22 2.13 11.51
C ASN A 129 0.34 3.31 12.36
N CYS A 130 1.29 4.09 11.84
CA CYS A 130 1.67 5.38 12.41
C CYS A 130 0.60 6.42 12.05
N THR A 131 -0.61 6.27 12.60
CA THR A 131 -1.78 7.08 12.22
C THR A 131 -1.65 8.57 12.52
N GLY A 132 -0.74 8.96 13.40
CA GLY A 132 -0.43 10.35 13.76
C GLY A 132 0.76 10.96 13.01
N LEU A 133 1.37 10.23 12.06
CA LEU A 133 2.53 10.69 11.30
C LEU A 133 2.13 11.74 10.24
N SER A 134 1.80 12.95 10.70
CA SER A 134 1.36 14.08 9.86
C SER A 134 2.46 15.12 9.61
N ASN A 135 3.63 14.94 10.23
CA ASN A 135 4.78 15.83 10.11
C ASN A 135 6.05 14.98 10.09
N ALA A 136 6.85 15.05 9.02
CA ALA A 136 8.16 14.39 8.92
C ALA A 136 9.09 15.06 7.87
N PRO A 137 9.49 16.34 8.07
CA PRO A 137 10.15 17.15 7.04
C PRO A 137 11.53 16.64 6.61
N SER A 138 12.20 15.82 7.43
CA SER A 138 13.48 15.18 7.09
C SER A 138 13.33 13.97 6.18
N MET A 139 12.14 13.40 5.97
CA MET A 139 12.00 12.19 5.15
C MET A 139 12.49 12.39 3.71
N LYS A 140 12.29 13.57 3.13
CA LYS A 140 12.84 13.92 1.80
C LYS A 140 14.37 13.85 1.71
N LEU A 141 15.08 13.87 2.84
CA LEU A 141 16.54 13.83 2.91
C LEU A 141 17.08 12.41 2.97
N TRP A 142 16.23 11.41 3.17
CA TRP A 142 16.67 10.04 3.37
C TRP A 142 17.22 9.43 2.10
N ASP A 143 18.42 8.85 2.20
CA ASP A 143 18.99 8.05 1.14
C ASP A 143 18.38 6.64 1.14
N VAL A 144 17.40 6.44 0.27
CA VAL A 144 16.72 5.14 0.06
C VAL A 144 17.28 4.36 -1.13
N SER A 145 18.42 4.77 -1.70
CA SER A 145 18.96 4.20 -2.95
C SER A 145 19.31 2.71 -2.89
N ASN A 146 19.56 2.19 -1.68
CA ASN A 146 19.86 0.78 -1.43
C ASN A 146 18.63 -0.03 -0.96
N VAL A 147 17.47 0.61 -0.79
CA VAL A 147 16.26 -0.06 -0.30
C VAL A 147 15.62 -0.83 -1.46
N THR A 148 15.42 -2.13 -1.24
CA THR A 148 14.77 -3.03 -2.20
C THR A 148 13.32 -3.32 -1.85
N ASP A 149 12.94 -3.22 -0.56
CA ASP A 149 11.61 -3.56 -0.07
C ASP A 149 10.98 -2.38 0.68
N MET A 150 9.88 -1.84 0.14
CA MET A 150 9.07 -0.78 0.75
C MET A 150 7.63 -1.26 1.06
N SER A 151 7.42 -2.59 1.10
CA SER A 151 6.10 -3.16 1.30
C SER A 151 5.47 -2.67 2.61
N ALA A 152 4.23 -2.19 2.53
CA ALA A 152 3.45 -1.69 3.65
C ALA A 152 4.13 -0.58 4.49
N MET A 153 5.16 0.11 3.94
CA MET A 153 5.96 1.09 4.71
C MET A 153 5.09 2.13 5.43
N PHE A 154 4.06 2.65 4.77
CA PHE A 154 3.10 3.62 5.32
C PHE A 154 1.67 3.07 5.37
N SER A 155 1.52 1.74 5.37
CA SER A 155 0.22 1.09 5.45
C SER A 155 -0.52 1.55 6.71
N GLY A 156 -1.68 2.18 6.57
CA GLY A 156 -2.44 2.72 7.70
C GLY A 156 -1.85 3.97 8.37
N ALA A 157 -0.81 4.58 7.80
CA ALA A 157 -0.32 5.90 8.22
C ALA A 157 -1.25 7.00 7.66
N ARG A 158 -2.47 7.07 8.21
CA ARG A 158 -3.61 7.80 7.62
C ARG A 158 -3.38 9.29 7.36
N THR A 159 -2.54 9.94 8.15
CA THR A 159 -2.24 11.38 8.01
C THR A 159 -0.95 11.65 7.23
N PHE A 160 -0.24 10.61 6.80
CA PHE A 160 1.03 10.76 6.08
C PHE A 160 0.81 11.35 4.70
N ASN A 161 1.45 12.49 4.44
CA ASN A 161 1.43 13.18 3.15
C ASN A 161 2.70 14.04 2.98
N GLU A 162 3.86 13.55 3.43
CA GLU A 162 5.12 14.29 3.39
C GLU A 162 5.84 14.17 2.06
N ASP A 163 6.56 15.24 1.68
CA ASP A 163 7.34 15.25 0.45
C ASP A 163 8.41 14.15 0.46
N ILE A 164 8.32 13.26 -0.52
CA ILE A 164 9.25 12.16 -0.80
C ILE A 164 9.60 12.11 -2.30
N THR A 165 9.40 13.24 -2.99
CA THR A 165 9.63 13.37 -4.44
C THR A 165 11.11 13.09 -4.80
N SER A 166 12.04 13.42 -3.90
CA SER A 166 13.49 13.29 -4.09
C SER A 166 14.02 11.85 -3.95
N TRP A 167 13.20 10.90 -3.51
CA TRP A 167 13.66 9.54 -3.23
C TRP A 167 14.14 8.81 -4.49
N ASN A 168 15.34 8.23 -4.41
CA ASN A 168 15.83 7.30 -5.42
C ASN A 168 15.33 5.88 -5.13
N VAL A 169 14.19 5.52 -5.72
CA VAL A 169 13.56 4.19 -5.55
C VAL A 169 14.03 3.16 -6.59
N GLY A 170 15.12 3.43 -7.32
CA GLY A 170 15.55 2.59 -8.44
C GLY A 170 15.93 1.15 -8.06
N ALA A 171 16.29 0.89 -6.81
CA ALA A 171 16.57 -0.47 -6.30
C ALA A 171 15.31 -1.23 -5.82
N VAL A 172 14.17 -0.55 -5.68
CA VAL A 172 12.96 -1.13 -5.10
C VAL A 172 12.37 -2.19 -6.03
N THR A 173 12.08 -3.36 -5.48
CA THR A 173 11.46 -4.50 -6.17
C THR A 173 10.01 -4.72 -5.75
N THR A 174 9.59 -4.22 -4.59
CA THR A 174 8.19 -4.31 -4.13
C THR A 174 7.73 -3.04 -3.40
N MET A 175 6.53 -2.57 -3.76
CA MET A 175 5.84 -1.43 -3.16
C MET A 175 4.42 -1.82 -2.68
N SER A 176 4.16 -3.11 -2.52
CA SER A 176 2.83 -3.61 -2.17
C SER A 176 2.34 -3.00 -0.86
N MET A 177 1.09 -2.53 -0.83
CA MET A 177 0.45 -1.88 0.33
C MET A 177 1.15 -0.59 0.83
N MET A 178 2.11 -0.02 0.10
CA MET A 178 2.96 1.06 0.63
C MET A 178 2.18 2.24 1.21
N PHE A 179 1.09 2.68 0.56
CA PHE A 179 0.27 3.82 0.97
C PHE A 179 -1.20 3.44 1.21
N ASP A 180 -1.48 2.18 1.53
CA ASP A 180 -2.85 1.73 1.76
C ASP A 180 -3.43 2.29 3.07
N ASN A 181 -4.74 2.17 3.24
CA ASN A 181 -5.45 2.63 4.42
C ASN A 181 -5.25 1.75 5.69
N GLY A 182 -4.43 0.70 5.61
CA GLY A 182 -4.11 -0.21 6.70
C GLY A 182 -5.16 -1.28 6.97
N CYS A 183 -6.21 -1.38 6.17
CA CYS A 183 -7.33 -2.29 6.43
C CYS A 183 -7.09 -3.75 6.02
N GLY A 184 -5.87 -4.13 5.65
CA GLY A 184 -5.52 -5.51 5.33
C GLY A 184 -6.12 -5.98 4.00
N ASN A 185 -5.88 -7.25 3.63
CA ASN A 185 -6.31 -7.80 2.35
C ASN A 185 -7.85 -8.02 2.33
N PRO A 186 -8.61 -7.37 1.44
CA PRO A 186 -10.06 -7.60 1.29
C PRO A 186 -10.42 -9.05 0.96
N ALA A 187 -9.54 -9.81 0.29
CA ALA A 187 -9.73 -11.24 0.03
C ALA A 187 -9.74 -12.09 1.32
N GLN A 188 -9.18 -11.56 2.41
CA GLN A 188 -9.18 -12.19 3.73
C GLN A 188 -10.29 -11.66 4.66
N MET A 189 -11.05 -10.64 4.24
CA MET A 189 -12.13 -10.03 5.04
C MET A 189 -13.37 -9.71 4.20
N PRO A 190 -14.05 -10.73 3.62
CA PRO A 190 -15.32 -10.50 2.91
C PRO A 190 -16.37 -9.92 3.87
N GLY A 191 -16.85 -8.70 3.59
CA GLY A 191 -17.89 -8.01 4.35
C GLY A 191 -17.39 -6.89 5.27
N PHE A 192 -16.07 -6.76 5.49
CA PHE A 192 -15.52 -5.58 6.17
C PHE A 192 -15.34 -4.46 5.14
N VAL A 193 -16.12 -3.39 5.27
CA VAL A 193 -16.04 -2.27 4.33
C VAL A 193 -14.99 -1.28 4.80
N CYS A 194 -13.83 -1.32 4.17
CA CYS A 194 -12.73 -0.39 4.38
C CYS A 194 -13.00 0.96 3.68
N ASN A 195 -14.25 1.43 3.72
CA ASN A 195 -14.75 2.58 3.01
C ASN A 195 -15.28 3.68 3.96
N ASN A 196 -15.00 3.60 5.26
CA ASN A 196 -15.35 4.67 6.18
C ASN A 196 -14.39 5.84 6.00
N ALA A 197 -14.95 7.04 5.81
CA ALA A 197 -14.21 8.28 5.54
C ALA A 197 -13.13 8.59 6.60
N GLY A 198 -13.31 8.15 7.86
CA GLY A 198 -12.34 8.30 8.95
C GLY A 198 -11.14 7.34 8.93
N THR A 199 -11.00 6.49 7.90
CA THR A 199 -9.94 5.48 7.82
C THR A 199 -9.04 5.60 6.58
N SER A 200 -9.28 6.58 5.69
CA SER A 200 -8.53 6.76 4.44
C SER A 200 -7.07 7.15 4.68
N SER A 201 -6.18 6.69 3.80
CA SER A 201 -4.87 7.32 3.60
C SER A 201 -5.04 8.73 3.03
N SER A 202 -4.17 9.66 3.42
CA SER A 202 -4.16 11.06 2.95
C SER A 202 -3.04 11.35 1.96
N PHE A 203 -2.25 10.32 1.59
CA PHE A 203 -1.08 10.51 0.76
C PHE A 203 -1.44 10.93 -0.67
N ASN A 204 -0.91 12.06 -1.13
CA ASN A 204 -1.14 12.62 -2.45
C ASN A 204 0.07 13.43 -2.96
N GLN A 205 1.29 13.07 -2.54
CA GLN A 205 2.51 13.74 -3.00
C GLN A 205 2.94 13.27 -4.38
N ASN A 206 3.61 14.17 -5.12
CA ASN A 206 4.07 13.88 -6.46
C ASN A 206 5.20 12.84 -6.46
N ILE A 207 4.88 11.66 -7.00
CA ILE A 207 5.82 10.53 -7.16
C ILE A 207 5.97 10.13 -8.63
N GLY A 208 5.54 10.99 -9.56
CA GLY A 208 5.56 10.71 -10.99
C GLY A 208 6.98 10.58 -11.57
N ASN A 209 7.98 11.13 -10.88
CA ASN A 209 9.40 11.08 -11.25
C ASN A 209 10.13 9.81 -10.76
N TRP A 210 9.48 8.97 -9.95
CA TRP A 210 10.10 7.76 -9.43
C TRP A 210 10.44 6.75 -10.53
N ASN A 211 11.66 6.21 -10.48
CA ASN A 211 12.08 5.11 -11.34
C ASN A 211 11.64 3.77 -10.74
N VAL A 212 10.49 3.26 -11.20
CA VAL A 212 9.90 1.99 -10.73
C VAL A 212 10.21 0.78 -11.64
N ALA A 213 11.19 0.89 -12.54
CA ALA A 213 11.47 -0.13 -13.56
C ALA A 213 11.93 -1.50 -13.01
N ASN A 214 12.28 -1.58 -11.72
CA ASN A 214 12.65 -2.82 -11.03
C ASN A 214 11.53 -3.40 -10.17
N VAL A 215 10.41 -2.70 -10.02
CA VAL A 215 9.28 -3.15 -9.20
C VAL A 215 8.55 -4.29 -9.90
N THR A 216 8.32 -5.39 -9.19
CA THR A 216 7.59 -6.56 -9.68
C THR A 216 6.17 -6.65 -9.10
N SER A 217 5.89 -6.00 -7.97
CA SER A 217 4.56 -5.98 -7.35
C SER A 217 4.19 -4.59 -6.82
N MET A 218 3.00 -4.14 -7.19
CA MET A 218 2.36 -2.90 -6.72
C MET A 218 0.98 -3.17 -6.10
N SER A 219 0.72 -4.43 -5.72
CA SER A 219 -0.58 -4.86 -5.21
C SER A 219 -0.98 -4.01 -4.00
N TYR A 220 -2.22 -3.51 -3.98
CA TYR A 220 -2.77 -2.67 -2.90
C TYR A 220 -2.04 -1.34 -2.63
N MET A 221 -1.11 -0.88 -3.48
CA MET A 221 -0.26 0.29 -3.16
C MET A 221 -1.04 1.53 -2.73
N PHE A 222 -2.19 1.82 -3.36
CA PHE A 222 -3.08 2.95 -3.03
C PHE A 222 -4.47 2.50 -2.55
N TYR A 223 -4.58 1.27 -2.03
CA TYR A 223 -5.86 0.73 -1.57
C TYR A 223 -6.47 1.61 -0.48
N GLY A 224 -7.69 2.10 -0.74
CA GLY A 224 -8.44 2.98 0.15
C GLY A 224 -7.85 4.38 0.30
N ASN A 225 -6.89 4.78 -0.52
CA ASN A 225 -6.38 6.15 -0.57
C ASN A 225 -7.31 7.01 -1.44
N ARG A 226 -8.29 7.66 -0.81
CA ARG A 226 -9.38 8.36 -1.49
C ARG A 226 -8.98 9.63 -2.23
N VAL A 227 -7.83 10.21 -1.86
CA VAL A 227 -7.39 11.53 -2.34
C VAL A 227 -6.26 11.44 -3.36
N PHE A 228 -5.61 10.28 -3.49
CA PHE A 228 -4.50 10.11 -4.43
C PHE A 228 -4.95 10.33 -5.88
N ASN A 229 -4.32 11.29 -6.55
CA ASN A 229 -4.60 11.62 -7.95
C ASN A 229 -3.36 12.21 -8.67
N GLN A 230 -2.17 11.73 -8.31
CA GLN A 230 -0.91 12.21 -8.91
C GLN A 230 -0.58 11.50 -10.21
N ASN A 231 0.03 12.23 -11.15
CA ASN A 231 0.39 11.69 -12.46
C ASN A 231 1.51 10.66 -12.34
N ILE A 232 1.18 9.41 -12.64
CA ILE A 232 2.09 8.25 -12.66
C ILE A 232 2.13 7.58 -14.04
N GLY A 233 1.66 8.26 -15.08
CA GLY A 233 1.59 7.72 -16.44
C GLY A 233 2.95 7.39 -17.05
N ASN A 234 4.01 8.04 -16.56
CA ASN A 234 5.39 7.84 -17.02
C ASN A 234 6.11 6.66 -16.35
N TRP A 235 5.48 5.97 -15.41
CA TRP A 235 6.09 4.83 -14.75
C TRP A 235 6.32 3.66 -15.72
N ASN A 236 7.53 3.12 -15.72
CA ASN A 236 7.84 1.87 -16.43
C ASN A 236 7.41 0.68 -15.57
N VAL A 237 6.22 0.12 -15.87
CA VAL A 237 5.65 -1.03 -15.15
C VAL A 237 5.87 -2.38 -15.87
N SER A 238 6.76 -2.43 -16.87
CA SER A 238 6.96 -3.64 -17.71
C SER A 238 7.38 -4.90 -16.94
N LYS A 239 7.94 -4.78 -15.72
CA LYS A 239 8.29 -5.92 -14.86
C LYS A 239 7.20 -6.29 -13.84
N VAL A 240 6.14 -5.49 -13.72
CA VAL A 240 5.09 -5.72 -12.74
C VAL A 240 4.24 -6.91 -13.16
N THR A 241 4.05 -7.87 -12.24
CA THR A 241 3.23 -9.07 -12.47
C THR A 241 1.86 -8.98 -11.79
N SER A 242 1.68 -8.10 -10.80
CA SER A 242 0.39 -7.88 -10.13
C SER A 242 0.16 -6.41 -9.82
N ILE A 243 -1.02 -5.93 -10.25
CA ILE A 243 -1.62 -4.64 -9.87
C ILE A 243 -2.96 -4.86 -9.16
N ALA A 244 -3.13 -6.05 -8.55
CA ALA A 244 -4.33 -6.42 -7.81
C ALA A 244 -4.63 -5.37 -6.74
N ALA A 245 -5.86 -4.87 -6.74
CA ALA A 245 -6.40 -3.87 -5.82
C ALA A 245 -5.56 -2.58 -5.68
N MET A 246 -4.68 -2.25 -6.64
CA MET A 246 -3.79 -1.10 -6.56
C MET A 246 -4.54 0.22 -6.31
N PHE A 247 -5.71 0.40 -6.94
CA PHE A 247 -6.57 1.59 -6.79
C PHE A 247 -7.95 1.27 -6.19
N LEU A 248 -8.12 0.10 -5.55
CA LEU A 248 -9.37 -0.28 -4.91
C LEU A 248 -9.80 0.83 -3.92
N TYR A 249 -10.98 1.42 -4.11
CA TYR A 249 -11.52 2.57 -3.37
C TYR A 249 -10.66 3.86 -3.38
N ALA A 250 -9.74 4.02 -4.33
CA ALA A 250 -9.02 5.27 -4.57
C ALA A 250 -9.90 6.28 -5.34
N SER A 251 -10.95 6.79 -4.69
CA SER A 251 -12.08 7.48 -5.34
C SER A 251 -11.72 8.65 -6.25
N ALA A 252 -10.64 9.39 -5.97
CA ALA A 252 -10.22 10.56 -6.73
C ALA A 252 -9.31 10.23 -7.93
N PHE A 253 -8.75 9.02 -8.01
CA PHE A 253 -7.76 8.70 -9.02
C PHE A 253 -8.35 8.71 -10.44
N ASN A 254 -7.81 9.56 -11.31
CA ASN A 254 -8.23 9.68 -12.71
C ASN A 254 -7.07 10.12 -13.63
N GLN A 255 -5.86 9.61 -13.38
CA GLN A 255 -4.66 9.98 -14.16
C GLN A 255 -4.41 9.01 -15.31
N GLY A 256 -3.89 9.53 -16.42
CA GLY A 256 -3.64 8.78 -17.64
C GLY A 256 -2.56 7.71 -17.45
N ILE A 257 -2.97 6.44 -17.52
CA ILE A 257 -2.09 5.26 -17.38
C ILE A 257 -2.16 4.32 -18.60
N GLY A 258 -2.76 4.79 -19.70
CA GLY A 258 -2.91 4.02 -20.94
C GLY A 258 -1.60 3.64 -21.62
N GLN A 259 -0.48 4.28 -21.26
CA GLN A 259 0.86 4.00 -21.80
C GLN A 259 1.64 2.94 -21.01
N TRP A 260 1.07 2.43 -19.91
CA TRP A 260 1.69 1.37 -19.13
C TRP A 260 1.79 0.07 -19.93
N ASP A 261 2.99 -0.52 -19.96
CA ASP A 261 3.19 -1.89 -20.45
C ASP A 261 2.78 -2.90 -19.37
N VAL A 262 1.52 -3.35 -19.44
CA VAL A 262 0.95 -4.36 -18.53
C VAL A 262 1.09 -5.79 -19.07
N SER A 263 1.92 -6.03 -20.09
CA SER A 263 2.01 -7.34 -20.77
C SER A 263 2.53 -8.49 -19.90
N ASN A 264 3.10 -8.18 -18.73
CA ASN A 264 3.52 -9.17 -17.72
C ASN A 264 2.57 -9.30 -16.54
N VAL A 265 1.50 -8.50 -16.47
CA VAL A 265 0.50 -8.58 -15.41
C VAL A 265 -0.34 -9.85 -15.58
N THR A 266 -0.48 -10.61 -14.50
CA THR A 266 -1.32 -11.82 -14.45
C THR A 266 -2.58 -11.64 -13.59
N ASP A 267 -2.61 -10.64 -12.70
CA ASP A 267 -3.71 -10.41 -11.76
C ASP A 267 -4.13 -8.94 -11.71
N MET A 268 -5.39 -8.68 -12.08
CA MET A 268 -6.07 -7.38 -12.04
C MET A 268 -7.31 -7.40 -11.13
N THR A 269 -7.37 -8.36 -10.20
CA THR A 269 -8.46 -8.48 -9.23
C THR A 269 -8.62 -7.17 -8.46
N TYR A 270 -9.84 -6.62 -8.44
CA TYR A 270 -10.20 -5.38 -7.76
C TYR A 270 -9.45 -4.10 -8.17
N THR A 271 -8.64 -4.08 -9.23
CA THR A 271 -7.70 -2.98 -9.52
C THR A 271 -8.34 -1.58 -9.49
N PHE A 272 -9.52 -1.40 -10.08
CA PHE A 272 -10.30 -0.14 -10.09
C PHE A 272 -11.66 -0.24 -9.37
N MET A 273 -11.84 -1.24 -8.51
CA MET A 273 -13.10 -1.38 -7.80
C MET A 273 -13.34 -0.16 -6.90
N GLY A 274 -14.47 0.54 -7.06
CA GLY A 274 -14.80 1.75 -6.30
C GLY A 274 -13.91 2.97 -6.61
N THR A 275 -13.11 2.94 -7.68
CA THR A 275 -12.34 4.10 -8.17
C THR A 275 -13.28 5.03 -8.94
N SER A 276 -14.16 5.72 -8.21
CA SER A 276 -15.35 6.40 -8.75
C SER A 276 -15.07 7.43 -9.85
N ALA A 277 -13.91 8.09 -9.84
CA ALA A 277 -13.54 9.11 -10.81
C ALA A 277 -12.84 8.56 -12.07
N PHE A 278 -12.38 7.30 -12.07
CA PHE A 278 -11.51 6.80 -13.12
C PHE A 278 -12.26 6.60 -14.44
N ASN A 279 -11.80 7.28 -15.49
CA ASN A 279 -12.33 7.16 -16.85
C ASN A 279 -11.25 7.41 -17.93
N GLN A 280 -10.02 6.94 -17.70
CA GLN A 280 -8.91 7.14 -18.63
C GLN A 280 -8.80 5.98 -19.62
N ASN A 281 -8.42 6.31 -20.86
CA ASN A 281 -8.27 5.32 -21.93
C ASN A 281 -7.18 4.29 -21.58
N ILE A 282 -7.56 3.01 -21.60
CA ILE A 282 -6.74 1.82 -21.35
C ILE A 282 -6.96 0.74 -22.43
N GLU A 283 -7.49 1.13 -23.60
CA GLU A 283 -7.77 0.24 -24.73
C GLU A 283 -6.52 -0.51 -25.20
N ASN A 284 -5.35 0.14 -25.13
CA ASN A 284 -4.07 -0.38 -25.61
C ASN A 284 -3.36 -1.34 -24.63
N TRP A 285 -3.93 -1.60 -23.46
CA TRP A 285 -3.34 -2.52 -22.49
C TRP A 285 -3.31 -3.95 -23.02
N ASN A 286 -2.12 -4.56 -23.04
CA ASN A 286 -1.96 -5.97 -23.36
C ASN A 286 -2.27 -6.82 -22.12
N VAL A 287 -3.51 -7.27 -21.99
CA VAL A 287 -3.99 -8.10 -20.87
C VAL A 287 -3.97 -9.61 -21.16
N SER A 288 -3.25 -10.04 -22.19
CA SER A 288 -3.27 -11.44 -22.65
C SER A 288 -2.77 -12.48 -21.63
N LYS A 289 -2.03 -12.07 -20.60
CA LYS A 289 -1.58 -12.95 -19.50
C LYS A 289 -2.47 -12.90 -18.26
N VAL A 290 -3.46 -12.02 -18.22
CA VAL A 290 -4.32 -11.82 -17.05
C VAL A 290 -5.28 -12.99 -16.89
N THR A 291 -5.24 -13.61 -15.72
CA THR A 291 -6.09 -14.77 -15.39
C THR A 291 -7.32 -14.38 -14.55
N SER A 292 -7.27 -13.23 -13.86
CA SER A 292 -8.37 -12.71 -13.04
C SER A 292 -8.60 -11.22 -13.27
N PHE A 293 -9.85 -10.89 -13.63
CA PHE A 293 -10.46 -9.56 -13.68
C PHE A 293 -11.57 -9.41 -12.65
N MET A 294 -11.59 -10.26 -11.62
CA MET A 294 -12.63 -10.29 -10.59
C MET A 294 -12.88 -8.87 -10.06
N SER A 295 -14.09 -8.36 -10.27
CA SER A 295 -14.55 -7.04 -9.86
C SER A 295 -13.62 -5.88 -10.27
N ALA A 296 -12.83 -6.01 -11.34
CA ALA A 296 -11.79 -5.03 -11.69
C ALA A 296 -12.31 -3.59 -11.82
N PHE A 297 -13.55 -3.38 -12.26
CA PHE A 297 -14.21 -2.08 -12.39
C PHE A 297 -15.53 -2.01 -11.59
N ALA A 298 -15.73 -2.89 -10.60
CA ALA A 298 -16.96 -2.89 -9.83
C ALA A 298 -17.10 -1.56 -9.07
N ASN A 299 -18.23 -0.87 -9.18
CA ASN A 299 -18.48 0.47 -8.64
C ASN A 299 -17.53 1.57 -9.15
N ALA A 300 -16.84 1.37 -10.28
CA ALA A 300 -16.14 2.44 -11.00
C ALA A 300 -17.17 3.29 -11.76
N SER A 301 -17.90 4.14 -11.03
CA SER A 301 -19.12 4.80 -11.51
C SER A 301 -18.95 5.67 -12.75
N ALA A 302 -17.77 6.25 -12.98
CA ALA A 302 -17.46 7.09 -14.14
C ALA A 302 -16.86 6.32 -15.33
N PHE A 303 -16.51 5.04 -15.17
CA PHE A 303 -15.79 4.29 -16.21
C PHE A 303 -16.66 4.04 -17.44
N ASN A 304 -16.22 4.55 -18.59
CA ASN A 304 -16.91 4.41 -19.88
C ASN A 304 -15.91 4.35 -21.06
N GLN A 305 -14.86 3.55 -20.94
CA GLN A 305 -13.87 3.36 -22.01
C GLN A 305 -14.10 2.04 -22.76
N ASP A 306 -13.67 2.00 -24.02
CA ASP A 306 -13.73 0.78 -24.83
C ASP A 306 -12.60 -0.19 -24.43
N ILE A 307 -13.00 -1.41 -24.05
CA ILE A 307 -12.11 -2.53 -23.71
C ILE A 307 -12.41 -3.78 -24.54
N SER A 308 -13.13 -3.62 -25.65
CA SER A 308 -13.55 -4.71 -26.55
C SER A 308 -12.37 -5.41 -27.22
N LYS A 309 -11.24 -4.70 -27.40
CA LYS A 309 -10.01 -5.22 -28.03
C LYS A 309 -9.09 -5.96 -27.08
N TRP A 310 -9.40 -6.01 -25.79
CA TRP A 310 -8.61 -6.77 -24.82
C TRP A 310 -8.63 -8.26 -25.16
N ASN A 311 -7.44 -8.87 -25.19
CA ASN A 311 -7.31 -10.32 -25.31
C ASN A 311 -7.57 -10.97 -23.94
N VAL A 312 -8.74 -11.62 -23.79
CA VAL A 312 -9.20 -12.21 -22.53
C VAL A 312 -9.14 -13.74 -22.53
N THR A 313 -8.44 -14.34 -23.49
CA THR A 313 -8.37 -15.81 -23.66
C THR A 313 -7.75 -16.55 -22.46
N SER A 314 -6.81 -15.92 -21.75
CA SER A 314 -6.25 -16.45 -20.49
C SER A 314 -7.13 -16.20 -19.26
N GLY A 315 -8.15 -15.33 -19.38
CA GLY A 315 -9.04 -14.94 -18.31
C GLY A 315 -9.89 -16.11 -17.84
N THR A 316 -9.77 -16.45 -16.55
CA THR A 316 -10.55 -17.52 -15.90
C THR A 316 -11.59 -16.99 -14.92
N SER A 317 -11.44 -15.75 -14.45
CA SER A 317 -12.37 -15.08 -13.54
C SER A 317 -12.67 -13.67 -14.02
N VAL A 318 -13.93 -13.41 -14.37
CA VAL A 318 -14.45 -12.07 -14.75
C VAL A 318 -15.67 -11.69 -13.90
N TRP A 319 -15.83 -12.36 -12.76
CA TRP A 319 -16.98 -12.20 -11.87
C TRP A 319 -17.14 -10.75 -11.42
N HIS A 320 -18.35 -10.20 -11.56
CA HIS A 320 -18.72 -8.82 -11.21
C HIS A 320 -17.82 -7.72 -11.78
N MET A 321 -17.05 -7.97 -12.85
CA MET A 321 -16.06 -7.03 -13.37
C MET A 321 -16.59 -5.60 -13.56
N LEU A 322 -17.81 -5.44 -14.07
CA LEU A 322 -18.45 -4.13 -14.34
C LEU A 322 -19.67 -3.85 -13.43
N ASN A 323 -19.86 -4.61 -12.34
CA ASN A 323 -21.01 -4.43 -11.46
C ASN A 323 -20.99 -3.03 -10.82
N GLY A 324 -22.02 -2.21 -11.04
CA GLY A 324 -22.07 -0.84 -10.49
C GLY A 324 -21.26 0.20 -11.29
N ALA A 325 -20.70 -0.15 -12.45
CA ALA A 325 -20.11 0.82 -13.39
C ALA A 325 -21.22 1.58 -14.15
N THR A 326 -21.88 2.52 -13.47
CA THR A 326 -23.11 3.16 -13.94
C THR A 326 -23.00 4.00 -15.21
N ALA A 327 -21.80 4.52 -15.52
CA ALA A 327 -21.55 5.28 -16.74
C ALA A 327 -21.23 4.39 -17.96
N PHE A 328 -21.04 3.08 -17.78
CA PHE A 328 -20.65 2.19 -18.86
C PHE A 328 -21.76 2.11 -19.92
N SER A 329 -21.47 2.70 -21.08
CA SER A 329 -22.45 2.93 -22.13
C SER A 329 -22.85 1.64 -22.82
N ARG A 330 -24.06 1.66 -23.40
CA ARG A 330 -24.57 0.55 -24.21
C ARG A 330 -23.65 0.25 -25.41
N SER A 331 -23.08 1.28 -26.05
CA SER A 331 -22.17 1.09 -27.18
C SER A 331 -20.91 0.35 -26.78
N ASN A 332 -20.28 0.73 -25.66
CA ASN A 332 -19.08 0.05 -25.17
C ASN A 332 -19.41 -1.37 -24.70
N TYR A 333 -20.60 -1.59 -24.12
CA TYR A 333 -20.99 -2.93 -23.71
C TYR A 333 -21.28 -3.85 -24.90
N ASP A 334 -21.97 -3.35 -25.93
CA ASP A 334 -22.20 -4.10 -27.16
C ASP A 334 -20.87 -4.44 -27.86
N ALA A 335 -19.96 -3.47 -27.96
CA ALA A 335 -18.62 -3.68 -28.52
C ALA A 335 -17.83 -4.73 -27.74
N LEU A 336 -17.86 -4.67 -26.40
CA LEU A 336 -17.22 -5.66 -25.54
C LEU A 336 -17.76 -7.06 -25.80
N LEU A 337 -19.09 -7.24 -25.75
CA LEU A 337 -19.73 -8.55 -25.96
C LEU A 337 -19.33 -9.13 -27.33
N LEU A 338 -19.42 -8.33 -28.39
CA LEU A 338 -19.05 -8.75 -29.75
C LEU A 338 -17.57 -9.08 -29.86
N GLY A 339 -16.68 -8.24 -29.34
CA GLY A 339 -15.23 -8.41 -29.43
C GLY A 339 -14.72 -9.62 -28.64
N TRP A 340 -15.25 -9.85 -27.44
CA TRP A 340 -14.81 -10.96 -26.59
C TRP A 340 -15.39 -12.30 -27.02
N SER A 341 -16.65 -12.34 -27.47
CA SER A 341 -17.27 -13.58 -27.95
C SER A 341 -16.66 -14.11 -29.25
N ALA A 342 -15.96 -13.26 -30.02
CA ALA A 342 -15.22 -13.65 -31.21
C ALA A 342 -13.85 -14.31 -30.91
N GLN A 343 -13.39 -14.24 -29.65
CA GLN A 343 -12.13 -14.86 -29.21
C GLN A 343 -12.37 -16.32 -28.77
N ASN A 344 -11.32 -17.14 -28.74
CA ASN A 344 -11.38 -18.50 -28.19
C ASN A 344 -11.33 -18.47 -26.65
N VAL A 345 -12.37 -17.91 -26.03
CA VAL A 345 -12.49 -17.74 -24.57
C VAL A 345 -13.05 -18.99 -23.91
N LYS A 346 -12.78 -19.15 -22.61
CA LYS A 346 -13.56 -20.08 -21.79
C LYS A 346 -15.03 -19.64 -21.82
N THR A 347 -15.94 -20.58 -22.01
CA THR A 347 -17.39 -20.36 -21.91
C THR A 347 -17.84 -20.53 -20.45
N GLY A 348 -19.08 -20.15 -20.13
CA GLY A 348 -19.58 -20.19 -18.75
C GLY A 348 -18.89 -19.18 -17.82
N LEU A 349 -18.32 -18.12 -18.39
CA LEU A 349 -17.79 -17.03 -17.60
C LEU A 349 -18.93 -16.35 -16.85
N SER A 350 -18.70 -16.07 -15.57
CA SER A 350 -19.63 -15.30 -14.72
C SER A 350 -19.57 -13.80 -15.09
N PHE A 351 -19.81 -13.50 -16.37
CA PHE A 351 -19.64 -12.20 -16.99
C PHE A 351 -20.96 -11.41 -16.94
N HIS A 352 -21.23 -10.79 -15.79
CA HIS A 352 -22.37 -9.90 -15.61
C HIS A 352 -21.90 -8.50 -15.27
N ALA A 353 -22.25 -7.54 -16.13
CA ALA A 353 -21.97 -6.12 -15.92
C ALA A 353 -22.99 -5.42 -14.99
N GLY A 354 -23.55 -6.16 -14.02
CA GLY A 354 -24.57 -5.64 -13.10
C GLY A 354 -25.76 -5.01 -13.83
N SER A 355 -25.96 -3.70 -13.63
CA SER A 355 -27.04 -2.90 -14.22
C SER A 355 -26.74 -2.31 -15.60
N ALA A 356 -25.53 -2.52 -16.16
CA ALA A 356 -25.20 -2.02 -17.49
C ALA A 356 -26.13 -2.61 -18.57
N LYS A 357 -26.57 -1.77 -19.50
CA LYS A 357 -27.53 -2.15 -20.56
C LYS A 357 -26.78 -2.53 -21.84
N TYR A 358 -27.23 -3.58 -22.51
CA TYR A 358 -26.76 -4.02 -23.83
C TYR A 358 -27.93 -4.07 -24.83
N SER A 359 -27.66 -4.09 -26.13
CA SER A 359 -28.70 -4.19 -27.14
C SER A 359 -29.37 -5.56 -27.21
N GLN A 360 -30.65 -5.54 -27.53
CA GLN A 360 -31.45 -6.75 -27.79
C GLN A 360 -31.32 -7.23 -29.24
N SER A 361 -30.20 -6.90 -29.91
CA SER A 361 -29.94 -7.37 -31.27
C SER A 361 -29.56 -8.86 -31.23
N ALA A 362 -29.90 -9.61 -32.27
CA ALA A 362 -29.60 -11.05 -32.32
C ALA A 362 -28.10 -11.34 -32.15
N ALA A 363 -27.23 -10.50 -32.75
CA ALA A 363 -25.78 -10.63 -32.64
C ALA A 363 -25.28 -10.43 -31.21
N VAL A 364 -25.74 -9.39 -30.51
CA VAL A 364 -25.33 -9.11 -29.12
C VAL A 364 -25.89 -10.14 -28.14
N LEU A 365 -27.12 -10.61 -28.36
CA LEU A 365 -27.71 -11.68 -27.56
C LEU A 365 -26.94 -13.00 -27.72
N ALA A 366 -26.56 -13.36 -28.95
CA ALA A 366 -25.73 -14.53 -29.22
C ALA A 366 -24.34 -14.41 -28.60
N ALA A 367 -23.68 -13.25 -28.78
CA ALA A 367 -22.38 -12.96 -28.17
C ALA A 367 -22.41 -13.10 -26.65
N ARG A 368 -23.42 -12.53 -26.00
CA ARG A 368 -23.62 -12.67 -24.55
C ARG A 368 -23.81 -14.13 -24.15
N ALA A 369 -24.64 -14.89 -24.88
CA ALA A 369 -24.88 -16.29 -24.60
C ALA A 369 -23.58 -17.12 -24.68
N THR A 370 -22.73 -16.88 -25.68
CA THR A 370 -21.40 -17.52 -25.81
C THR A 370 -20.53 -17.29 -24.58
N LEU A 371 -20.53 -16.07 -24.05
CA LEU A 371 -19.71 -15.71 -22.90
C LEU A 371 -20.27 -16.28 -21.59
N THR A 372 -21.60 -16.23 -21.39
CA THR A 372 -22.20 -16.54 -20.07
C THR A 372 -22.66 -17.98 -19.89
N ASN A 373 -22.97 -18.70 -20.97
CA ASN A 373 -23.51 -20.05 -20.86
C ASN A 373 -22.37 -21.06 -20.81
N ALA A 374 -22.40 -22.00 -19.86
CA ALA A 374 -21.47 -23.12 -19.88
C ALA A 374 -21.73 -23.98 -21.12
N THR A 375 -20.68 -24.41 -21.83
CA THR A 375 -20.83 -25.48 -22.81
C THR A 375 -21.34 -26.72 -22.09
N ALA A 376 -22.51 -27.25 -22.50
CA ALA A 376 -23.02 -28.52 -22.00
C ALA A 376 -21.89 -29.55 -22.13
N SER A 377 -21.44 -30.10 -21.01
CA SER A 377 -20.52 -31.23 -21.03
C SER A 377 -21.22 -32.34 -21.79
N GLY A 378 -20.77 -32.59 -23.02
CA GLY A 378 -21.25 -33.70 -23.83
C GLY A 378 -21.11 -34.97 -23.01
N GLY A 379 -22.24 -35.49 -22.53
CA GLY A 379 -22.31 -36.83 -22.00
C GLY A 379 -21.78 -37.75 -23.08
N LYS A 380 -20.65 -38.40 -22.81
CA LYS A 380 -20.23 -39.55 -23.61
C LYS A 380 -21.27 -40.64 -23.36
N GLY A 381 -22.25 -40.73 -24.25
CA GLY A 381 -23.14 -41.87 -24.40
C GLY A 381 -22.44 -43.01 -25.10
#